data_AF-A0A958G5I3-F1
#
_entry.id   AF-A0A958G5I3-F1
#
_cell.length_a   1.000
_cell.length_b   1.000
_cell.length_c   1.000
_cell.angle_alpha   90.00
_cell.angle_beta   90.00
_cell.angle_gamma   90.00
#
_symmetry.space_group_name_H-M   'P 1'
#
loop_
_entity.id
_entity.type
_entity.pdbx_description
1 polymer ?
#
loop_
_entity_poly.entity_id
_entity_poly.type
_entity_poly.pdbx_seq_one_letter_code
_entity_poly.pdbx_strand_id
1 'polypeptide(L)'
;YNFGTLWHLLDQKLRTRFSILEQHNFGRSDLRVYNVLILPASSDYSQIFGKEGTQKLKDWINQGGTLIGIDDAAAFLSDSATALSKVKQRRQALKELDRYAAAVTLEQAIGQTPIDSVAIWEGIPAASDAKKGEKSKNGETEETDQEKSASQELKVLQELDARQRIFRPRGTVCRIMLNPEHWLCYGAGSEVPAMIATSYAFLSRPPVETPGRFAKAVDLRLSGLLWPEARERWEDSAYLTREALGKGQIILFAGEPNFRAYFHGTARLLINALLLGPGLGAQPPGW
;
A
#
# COMPACT_ATOMS: atom_id res chain seq x y z
N TYR A 1 15.99 -7.48 10.82
CA TYR A 1 16.95 -8.03 9.83
C TYR A 1 17.16 -7.07 8.64
N ASN A 2 16.10 -6.39 8.15
CA ASN A 2 16.15 -5.44 7.02
C ASN A 2 17.10 -4.22 7.20
N PHE A 3 17.29 -3.69 8.42
CA PHE A 3 18.12 -2.49 8.60
C PHE A 3 19.54 -2.59 7.98
N GLY A 4 20.20 -3.75 8.10
CA GLY A 4 21.54 -3.94 7.53
C GLY A 4 21.56 -3.91 5.99
N THR A 5 20.52 -4.43 5.33
CA THR A 5 20.43 -4.41 3.85
C THR A 5 20.13 -3.00 3.36
N LEU A 6 19.29 -2.25 4.08
CA LEU A 6 19.02 -0.84 3.81
C LEU A 6 20.28 0.02 4.02
N TRP A 7 21.01 -0.20 5.11
CA TRP A 7 22.25 0.49 5.40
C TRP A 7 23.29 0.26 4.30
N HIS A 8 23.50 -1.00 3.91
CA HIS A 8 24.38 -1.34 2.79
C HIS A 8 23.94 -0.69 1.47
N LEU A 9 22.64 -0.63 1.18
CA LEU A 9 22.12 0.05 -0.02
C LEU A 9 22.48 1.54 -0.03
N LEU A 10 22.25 2.23 1.09
CA LEU A 10 22.50 3.67 1.21
C LEU A 10 23.99 4.01 1.19
N ASP A 11 24.79 3.24 1.93
CA ASP A 11 26.22 3.50 2.11
C ASP A 11 27.06 3.00 0.92
N GLN A 12 26.94 1.72 0.56
CA GLN A 12 27.82 1.09 -0.42
C GLN A 12 27.35 1.29 -1.86
N LYS A 13 26.03 1.17 -2.12
CA LYS A 13 25.50 1.29 -3.49
C LYS A 13 25.18 2.72 -3.90
N LEU A 14 24.47 3.46 -3.05
CA LEU A 14 24.03 4.82 -3.37
C LEU A 14 25.05 5.89 -2.95
N ARG A 15 25.91 5.59 -1.97
CA ARG A 15 26.88 6.54 -1.39
C ARG A 15 26.24 7.86 -0.98
N THR A 16 25.00 7.77 -0.49
CA THR A 16 24.21 8.92 -0.03
C THR A 16 24.49 9.19 1.43
N ARG A 17 24.47 10.46 1.84
CA ARG A 17 24.49 10.80 3.26
C ARG A 17 23.14 10.45 3.88
N PHE A 18 23.18 9.66 4.95
CA PHE A 18 22.00 9.35 5.76
C PHE A 18 22.38 9.45 7.24
N SER A 19 21.38 9.67 8.09
CA SER A 19 21.53 9.66 9.53
C SER A 19 20.68 8.52 10.11
N ILE A 20 21.18 7.88 11.15
CA ILE A 20 20.44 6.86 11.89
C ILE A 20 19.75 7.55 13.06
N LEU A 21 18.43 7.43 13.14
CA LEU A 21 17.66 7.86 14.30
C LEU A 21 17.38 6.67 15.20
N GLU A 22 17.84 6.75 16.44
CA GLU A 22 17.53 5.75 17.45
C GLU A 22 16.10 5.88 17.95
N GLN A 23 15.41 4.76 18.08
CA GLN A 23 14.01 4.69 18.49
C GLN A 23 13.76 5.41 19.83
N HIS A 24 14.65 5.23 20.81
CA HIS A 24 14.54 5.85 22.14
C HIS A 24 14.64 7.38 22.13
N ASN A 25 15.29 7.96 21.12
CA ASN A 25 15.51 9.40 21.01
C ASN A 25 14.49 10.09 20.09
N PHE A 26 13.64 9.33 19.38
CA PHE A 26 12.73 9.86 18.38
C PHE A 26 11.82 10.98 18.92
N GLY A 27 11.33 10.85 20.15
CA GLY A 27 10.50 11.88 20.79
C GLY A 27 11.20 13.24 20.90
N ARG A 28 12.52 13.27 21.13
CA ARG A 28 13.32 14.49 21.31
C ARG A 28 14.00 14.99 20.02
N SER A 29 14.16 14.14 19.01
CA SER A 29 14.82 14.51 17.76
C SER A 29 14.04 15.56 16.97
N ASP A 30 14.72 16.57 16.43
CA ASP A 30 14.09 17.48 15.47
C ASP A 30 13.95 16.79 14.11
N LEU A 31 12.73 16.65 13.61
CA LEU A 31 12.48 15.99 12.32
C LEU A 31 12.61 16.95 11.13
N ARG A 32 12.64 18.26 11.36
CA ARG A 32 12.71 19.29 10.31
C ARG A 32 14.00 19.24 9.50
N VAL A 33 15.05 18.63 10.06
CA VAL A 33 16.34 18.46 9.37
C VAL A 33 16.31 17.30 8.35
N TYR A 34 15.26 16.49 8.33
CA TYR A 34 15.13 15.32 7.45
C TYR A 34 14.03 15.53 6.41
N ASN A 35 14.33 15.14 5.17
CA ASN A 35 13.39 15.13 4.04
C ASN A 35 12.66 13.79 3.90
N VAL A 36 13.38 12.69 4.12
CA VAL A 36 12.89 11.32 3.99
C VAL A 36 13.15 10.57 5.29
N LEU A 37 12.12 9.92 5.80
CA LEU A 37 12.23 8.98 6.91
C LEU A 37 11.86 7.59 6.42
N ILE A 38 12.71 6.62 6.73
CA ILE A 38 12.50 5.21 6.37
C ILE A 38 12.26 4.44 7.66
N LEU A 39 11.11 3.79 7.74
CA LEU A 39 10.79 2.84 8.80
C LEU A 39 11.04 1.43 8.26
N PRO A 40 12.16 0.79 8.62
CA PRO A 40 12.46 -0.56 8.19
C PRO A 40 11.49 -1.57 8.82
N ALA A 41 11.57 -2.84 8.41
CA ALA A 41 10.84 -3.91 9.09
C ALA A 41 11.36 -4.05 10.54
N SER A 42 10.49 -3.75 11.51
CA SER A 42 10.71 -3.85 12.95
C SER A 42 9.37 -4.12 13.64
N SER A 43 9.41 -4.79 14.80
CA SER A 43 8.22 -4.95 15.63
C SER A 43 7.93 -3.68 16.45
N ASP A 44 6.71 -3.62 16.98
CA ASP A 44 6.31 -2.76 18.10
C ASP A 44 6.36 -1.24 17.87
N TYR A 45 6.21 -0.78 16.63
CA TYR A 45 6.11 0.64 16.30
C TYR A 45 5.04 1.41 17.08
N SER A 46 3.93 0.76 17.44
CA SER A 46 2.90 1.37 18.28
C SER A 46 3.39 1.68 19.69
N GLN A 47 4.25 0.84 20.26
CA GLN A 47 4.86 1.06 21.56
C GLN A 47 5.99 2.09 21.47
N ILE A 48 6.79 2.02 20.40
CA ILE A 48 7.94 2.92 20.17
C ILE A 48 7.48 4.37 20.01
N PHE A 49 6.50 4.61 19.14
CA PHE A 49 6.04 5.97 18.86
C PHE A 49 4.97 6.45 19.84
N GLY A 50 4.14 5.53 20.36
CA GLY A 50 2.96 5.92 21.13
C GLY A 50 2.05 6.88 20.37
N LYS A 51 1.16 7.56 21.10
CA LYS A 51 0.26 8.58 20.50
C LYS A 51 1.02 9.84 20.09
N GLU A 52 1.92 10.32 20.95
CA GLU A 52 2.68 11.55 20.73
C GLU A 52 3.63 11.46 19.55
N GLY A 53 4.39 10.35 19.44
CA GLY A 53 5.29 10.14 18.30
C GLY A 53 4.53 9.94 16.99
N THR A 54 3.36 9.30 17.02
CA THR A 54 2.48 9.18 15.86
C THR A 54 1.97 10.54 15.40
N GLN A 55 1.55 11.40 16.35
CA GLN A 55 1.12 12.77 16.03
C GLN A 55 2.28 13.60 15.48
N LYS A 56 3.45 13.52 16.10
CA LYS A 56 4.68 14.19 15.61
C LYS A 56 5.03 13.75 14.18
N LEU A 57 4.92 12.46 13.89
CA LEU A 57 5.14 11.93 12.55
C LEU A 57 4.11 12.48 11.56
N LYS A 58 2.83 12.51 11.95
CA LYS A 58 1.75 13.12 11.15
C LYS A 58 2.03 14.58 10.82
N ASP A 59 2.45 15.36 11.82
CA ASP A 59 2.75 16.78 11.66
C ASP A 59 3.95 17.00 10.74
N TRP A 60 5.00 16.17 10.86
CA TRP A 60 6.15 16.21 9.97
C TRP A 60 5.79 15.87 8.52
N ILE A 61 4.96 14.84 8.29
CA ILE A 61 4.48 14.51 6.93
C ILE A 61 3.66 15.69 6.38
N ASN A 62 2.75 16.25 7.16
CA ASN A 62 1.95 17.40 6.73
C ASN A 62 2.80 18.62 6.34
N GLN A 63 4.00 18.76 6.91
CA GLN A 63 4.97 19.82 6.59
C GLN A 63 5.78 19.55 5.31
N GLY A 64 5.65 18.39 4.66
CA GLY A 64 6.40 18.05 3.44
C GLY A 64 7.37 16.88 3.59
N GLY A 65 7.32 16.15 4.71
CA GLY A 65 8.11 14.94 4.89
C GLY A 65 7.66 13.79 3.98
N THR A 66 8.62 13.01 3.47
CA THR A 66 8.34 11.76 2.76
C THR A 66 8.59 10.57 3.70
N LEU A 67 7.52 9.89 4.12
CA LEU A 67 7.61 8.71 4.96
C LEU A 67 7.59 7.43 4.10
N ILE A 68 8.57 6.56 4.29
CA ILE A 68 8.63 5.24 3.65
C ILE A 68 8.49 4.16 4.72
N GLY A 69 7.41 3.38 4.66
CA GLY A 69 7.17 2.24 5.55
C GLY A 69 7.41 0.91 4.82
N ILE A 70 8.16 0.00 5.45
CA ILE A 70 8.46 -1.33 4.89
C ILE A 70 7.91 -2.43 5.80
N ASP A 71 7.16 -3.37 5.22
CA ASP A 71 6.62 -4.57 5.86
C ASP A 71 5.82 -4.27 7.15
N ASP A 72 6.32 -4.65 8.33
CA ASP A 72 5.67 -4.37 9.63
C ASP A 72 5.42 -2.87 9.86
N ALA A 73 6.30 -1.99 9.36
CA ALA A 73 6.07 -0.55 9.44
C ALA A 73 4.89 -0.12 8.57
N ALA A 74 4.72 -0.72 7.38
CA ALA A 74 3.54 -0.48 6.55
C ALA A 74 2.26 -0.99 7.23
N ALA A 75 2.33 -2.10 7.97
CA ALA A 75 1.23 -2.56 8.80
C ALA A 75 0.88 -1.53 9.89
N PHE A 76 1.86 -1.01 10.61
CA PHE A 76 1.64 0.05 11.61
C PHE A 76 1.01 1.32 11.03
N LEU A 77 1.50 1.80 9.89
CA LEU A 77 1.01 3.03 9.24
C LEU A 77 -0.39 2.90 8.63
N SER A 78 -0.78 1.70 8.20
CA SER A 78 -2.11 1.37 7.67
C SER A 78 -3.11 0.93 8.73
N ASP A 79 -2.70 0.87 10.00
CA ASP A 79 -3.58 0.50 11.08
C ASP A 79 -4.66 1.57 11.29
N SER A 80 -5.90 1.13 11.47
CA SER A 80 -7.02 2.03 11.78
C SER A 80 -6.83 2.80 13.08
N ALA A 81 -6.01 2.29 14.01
CA ALA A 81 -5.69 2.99 15.26
C ALA A 81 -4.74 4.18 15.08
N THR A 82 -3.84 4.15 14.08
CA THR A 82 -2.86 5.23 13.86
C THR A 82 -3.40 6.36 12.98
N ALA A 83 -4.38 6.05 12.12
CA ALA A 83 -5.06 7.01 11.24
C ALA A 83 -4.09 7.89 10.41
N LEU A 84 -2.97 7.29 9.99
CA LEU A 84 -1.97 7.94 9.14
C LEU A 84 -2.22 7.69 7.65
N SER A 85 -2.61 6.46 7.29
CA SER A 85 -2.87 6.07 5.90
C SER A 85 -4.32 5.58 5.69
N LYS A 86 -4.85 5.82 4.49
CA LYS A 86 -6.11 5.25 3.99
C LYS A 86 -5.95 3.81 3.49
N VAL A 87 -4.72 3.35 3.28
CA VAL A 87 -4.44 1.92 3.05
C VAL A 87 -4.93 1.14 4.25
N LYS A 88 -5.59 0.01 4.01
CA LYS A 88 -6.09 -0.87 5.07
C LYS A 88 -5.49 -2.24 4.95
N GLN A 89 -5.16 -2.83 6.09
CA GLN A 89 -4.87 -4.25 6.13
C GLN A 89 -6.15 -5.02 5.82
N ARG A 90 -6.08 -6.05 4.98
CA ARG A 90 -7.24 -6.87 4.56
C ARG A 90 -8.11 -7.31 5.74
N ARG A 91 -7.48 -7.75 6.83
CA ARG A 91 -8.15 -8.19 8.06
C ARG A 91 -9.03 -7.12 8.73
N GLN A 92 -8.73 -5.84 8.53
CA GLN A 92 -9.49 -4.71 9.09
C GLN A 92 -10.57 -4.21 8.13
N ALA A 93 -10.50 -4.60 6.86
CA ALA A 93 -11.38 -4.13 5.78
C ALA A 93 -12.32 -5.23 5.25
N LEU A 94 -12.55 -6.30 6.02
CA LEU A 94 -13.39 -7.43 5.62
C LEU A 94 -14.84 -7.03 5.31
N LYS A 95 -15.35 -5.98 5.96
CA LYS A 95 -16.69 -5.42 5.71
C LYS A 95 -16.85 -4.73 4.36
N GLU A 96 -15.76 -4.28 3.76
CA GLU A 96 -15.77 -3.43 2.56
C GLU A 96 -15.05 -4.09 1.38
N LEU A 97 -14.84 -5.41 1.39
CA LEU A 97 -14.06 -6.11 0.37
C LEU A 97 -14.55 -5.82 -1.05
N ASP A 98 -15.87 -5.82 -1.27
CA ASP A 98 -16.47 -5.54 -2.58
C ASP A 98 -16.13 -4.14 -3.08
N ARG A 99 -16.04 -3.17 -2.17
CA ARG A 99 -15.67 -1.80 -2.51
C ARG A 99 -14.22 -1.71 -2.96
N TYR A 100 -13.31 -2.44 -2.32
CA TYR A 100 -11.91 -2.51 -2.76
C TYR A 100 -11.77 -3.28 -4.08
N ALA A 101 -12.51 -4.38 -4.25
CA ALA A 101 -12.53 -5.13 -5.50
C ALA A 101 -13.02 -4.26 -6.67
N ALA A 102 -14.11 -3.52 -6.49
CA ALA A 102 -14.62 -2.57 -7.50
C ALA A 102 -13.59 -1.49 -7.84
N ALA A 103 -12.87 -0.98 -6.84
CA ALA A 103 -11.80 -0.01 -7.07
C ALA A 103 -10.64 -0.58 -7.90
N VAL A 104 -10.23 -1.83 -7.63
CA VAL A 104 -9.22 -2.54 -8.43
C VAL A 104 -9.68 -2.71 -9.87
N THR A 105 -10.91 -3.15 -10.08
CA THR A 105 -11.48 -3.33 -11.43
C THR A 105 -11.48 -2.00 -12.19
N LEU A 106 -11.85 -0.91 -11.53
CA LEU A 106 -11.81 0.43 -12.12
C LEU A 106 -10.37 0.83 -12.49
N GLU A 107 -9.40 0.65 -11.59
CA GLU A 107 -7.99 0.93 -11.86
C GLU A 107 -7.45 0.14 -13.06
N GLN A 108 -7.81 -1.15 -13.17
CA GLN A 108 -7.41 -2.01 -14.29
C GLN A 108 -8.07 -1.57 -15.61
N ALA A 109 -9.29 -1.04 -15.56
CA ALA A 109 -10.01 -0.54 -16.74
C ALA A 109 -9.46 0.78 -17.27
N ILE A 110 -8.93 1.67 -16.40
CA ILE A 110 -8.40 2.98 -16.82
C ILE A 110 -7.31 2.84 -17.90
N GLY A 111 -6.42 1.85 -17.78
CA GLY A 111 -5.32 1.64 -18.73
C GLY A 111 -5.73 0.92 -20.04
N GLN A 112 -6.93 0.35 -20.11
CA GLN A 112 -7.39 -0.46 -21.25
C GLN A 112 -8.52 0.19 -22.05
N THR A 113 -9.14 1.26 -21.53
CA THR A 113 -10.30 1.88 -22.16
C THR A 113 -9.85 2.72 -23.36
N PRO A 114 -10.24 2.36 -24.61
CA PRO A 114 -9.94 3.19 -25.77
C PRO A 114 -10.69 4.52 -25.64
N ILE A 115 -9.95 5.62 -25.69
CA ILE A 115 -10.53 6.95 -25.61
C ILE A 115 -11.06 7.31 -27.00
N ASP A 116 -12.38 7.30 -27.15
CA ASP A 116 -13.02 7.85 -28.34
C ASP A 116 -13.02 9.38 -28.27
N SER A 117 -12.03 9.99 -28.91
CA SER A 117 -11.89 11.45 -28.96
C SER A 117 -13.11 12.13 -29.59
N VAL A 118 -13.75 11.51 -30.59
CA VAL A 118 -14.89 12.11 -31.29
C VAL A 118 -16.09 12.16 -30.37
N ALA A 119 -16.39 11.06 -29.68
CA ALA A 119 -17.48 11.01 -28.70
C ALA A 119 -17.30 12.04 -27.57
N ILE A 120 -16.06 12.29 -27.14
CA ILE A 120 -15.75 13.32 -26.13
C ILE A 120 -16.03 14.73 -26.67
N TRP A 121 -15.57 15.04 -27.89
CA TRP A 121 -15.75 16.36 -28.50
C TRP A 121 -17.19 16.65 -28.91
N GLU A 122 -17.92 15.62 -29.34
CA GLU A 122 -19.34 15.72 -29.72
C GLU A 122 -20.29 15.70 -28.52
N GLY A 123 -19.77 15.49 -27.30
CA GLY A 123 -20.56 15.50 -26.07
C GLY A 123 -21.56 14.35 -25.99
N ILE A 124 -21.30 13.23 -26.66
CA ILE A 124 -22.17 12.06 -26.62
C ILE A 124 -22.17 11.54 -25.17
N PRO A 125 -23.35 11.47 -24.51
CA PRO A 125 -23.41 11.01 -23.14
C PRO A 125 -22.94 9.55 -23.06
N ALA A 126 -22.17 9.22 -22.03
CA ALA A 126 -21.77 7.85 -21.79
C ALA A 126 -23.03 6.97 -21.64
N ALA A 127 -23.06 5.81 -22.31
CA ALA A 127 -24.24 4.93 -22.34
C ALA A 127 -24.76 4.49 -20.95
N SER A 128 -23.96 4.68 -19.89
CA SER A 128 -24.34 4.45 -18.49
C SER A 128 -25.33 5.47 -17.91
N ASP A 129 -25.46 6.67 -18.49
CA ASP A 129 -26.38 7.70 -17.98
C ASP A 129 -27.84 7.45 -18.38
N ALA A 130 -28.10 6.50 -19.28
CA ALA A 130 -29.45 6.09 -19.66
C ALA A 130 -30.17 5.19 -18.63
N LYS A 131 -29.51 4.77 -17.55
CA LYS A 131 -30.09 3.91 -16.48
C LYS A 131 -30.07 4.54 -15.09
N LYS A 132 -30.19 5.86 -14.98
CA LYS A 132 -30.49 6.54 -13.70
C LYS A 132 -31.91 7.09 -13.71
N GLY A 133 -32.88 6.19 -13.65
CA GLY A 133 -34.28 6.54 -13.68
C GLY A 133 -35.17 5.45 -13.11
N GLU A 134 -34.91 5.01 -11.88
CA GLU A 134 -35.94 4.41 -11.02
C GLU A 134 -35.43 4.34 -9.57
N LYS A 135 -35.82 5.35 -8.77
CA LYS A 135 -35.71 5.30 -7.31
C LYS A 135 -36.89 4.47 -6.80
N SER A 136 -36.63 3.27 -6.30
CA SER A 136 -37.60 2.56 -5.46
C SER A 136 -37.37 2.96 -4.00
N LYS A 137 -38.35 3.68 -3.43
CA LYS A 137 -38.54 3.86 -1.99
C LYS A 137 -39.33 2.64 -1.49
N ASN A 138 -38.84 1.98 -0.44
CA ASN A 138 -39.51 1.16 0.59
C ASN A 138 -38.41 0.29 1.25
N GLY A 139 -38.28 0.08 2.55
CA GLY A 139 -39.03 0.53 3.72
C GLY A 139 -38.23 0.21 5.00
N GLU A 140 -38.44 0.99 6.05
CA GLU A 140 -37.68 0.99 7.31
C GLU A 140 -38.09 -0.16 8.26
N THR A 141 -38.18 -1.40 7.78
CA THR A 141 -38.49 -2.54 8.67
C THR A 141 -37.71 -3.84 8.39
N GLU A 142 -36.81 -3.85 7.41
CA GLU A 142 -35.94 -5.01 7.07
C GLU A 142 -34.52 -4.96 7.68
N GLU A 143 -34.15 -3.87 8.37
CA GLU A 143 -32.76 -3.65 8.81
C GLU A 143 -32.29 -4.71 9.84
N THR A 144 -33.15 -5.18 10.73
CA THR A 144 -32.76 -6.07 11.84
C THR A 144 -32.38 -7.51 11.42
N ASP A 145 -32.98 -8.04 10.34
CA ASP A 145 -32.69 -9.39 9.85
C ASP A 145 -31.55 -9.38 8.82
N GLN A 146 -31.43 -8.31 8.03
CA GLN A 146 -30.28 -8.08 7.15
C GLN A 146 -28.99 -7.88 7.97
N GLU A 147 -29.05 -7.15 9.09
CA GLU A 147 -27.90 -6.96 9.98
C GLU A 147 -27.44 -8.26 10.64
N LYS A 148 -28.35 -9.18 10.97
CA LYS A 148 -28.01 -10.50 11.51
C LYS A 148 -27.35 -11.39 10.47
N SER A 149 -27.84 -11.40 9.22
CA SER A 149 -27.22 -12.13 8.10
C SER A 149 -25.82 -11.59 7.81
N ALA A 150 -25.68 -10.27 7.68
CA ALA A 150 -24.40 -9.62 7.44
C ALA A 150 -23.40 -9.88 8.57
N SER A 151 -23.86 -9.91 9.83
CA SER A 151 -23.03 -10.24 10.99
C SER A 151 -22.55 -11.69 11.00
N GLN A 152 -23.35 -12.64 10.47
CA GLN A 152 -22.95 -14.04 10.32
C GLN A 152 -21.93 -14.21 9.19
N GLU A 153 -22.20 -13.61 8.02
CA GLU A 153 -21.28 -13.61 6.88
C GLU A 153 -19.91 -13.03 7.26
N LEU A 154 -19.90 -11.95 8.04
CA LEU A 154 -18.67 -11.35 8.54
C LEU A 154 -17.84 -12.28 9.43
N LYS A 155 -18.49 -13.08 10.28
CA LYS A 155 -17.78 -14.08 11.11
C LYS A 155 -17.14 -15.15 10.23
N VAL A 156 -17.86 -15.64 9.23
CA VAL A 156 -17.34 -16.62 8.26
C VAL A 156 -16.12 -16.05 7.52
N LEU A 157 -16.20 -14.79 7.06
CA LEU A 157 -15.07 -14.10 6.43
C LEU A 157 -13.87 -13.93 7.36
N GLN A 158 -14.10 -13.63 8.64
CA GLN A 158 -13.05 -13.52 9.65
C GLN A 158 -12.35 -14.86 9.90
N GLU A 159 -13.10 -15.95 10.00
CA GLU A 159 -12.56 -17.30 10.17
C GLU A 159 -11.77 -17.74 8.93
N LEU A 160 -12.28 -17.46 7.73
CA LEU A 160 -11.61 -17.72 6.48
C LEU A 160 -10.31 -16.91 6.36
N ASP A 161 -10.33 -15.61 6.68
CA ASP A 161 -9.14 -14.75 6.74
C ASP A 161 -8.10 -15.30 7.73
N ALA A 162 -8.53 -15.68 8.93
CA ALA A 162 -7.67 -16.26 9.95
C ALA A 162 -7.01 -17.56 9.47
N ARG A 163 -7.78 -18.45 8.82
CA ARG A 163 -7.27 -19.69 8.25
C ARG A 163 -6.27 -19.43 7.13
N GLN A 164 -6.56 -18.54 6.19
CA GLN A 164 -5.66 -18.17 5.10
C GLN A 164 -4.33 -17.57 5.59
N ARG A 165 -4.34 -16.86 6.74
CA ARG A 165 -3.11 -16.32 7.35
C ARG A 165 -2.17 -17.37 7.88
N ILE A 166 -2.67 -18.54 8.29
CA ILE A 166 -1.82 -19.67 8.69
C ILE A 166 -0.92 -20.08 7.52
N PHE A 167 -1.50 -20.07 6.32
CA PHE A 167 -0.84 -20.42 5.07
C PHE A 167 -0.06 -19.26 4.41
N ARG A 168 0.24 -18.20 5.17
CA ARG A 168 0.99 -17.04 4.66
C ARG A 168 2.31 -17.46 3.99
N PRO A 169 2.73 -16.76 2.92
CA PRO A 169 4.04 -16.97 2.30
C PRO A 169 5.17 -16.77 3.32
N ARG A 170 6.16 -17.65 3.27
CA ARG A 170 7.39 -17.57 4.06
C ARG A 170 8.58 -17.79 3.13
N GLY A 171 9.07 -16.71 2.54
CA GLY A 171 10.16 -16.77 1.58
C GLY A 171 9.69 -17.18 0.18
N THR A 172 8.50 -16.75 -0.21
CA THR A 172 7.92 -17.00 -1.53
C THR A 172 8.23 -15.84 -2.45
N VAL A 173 8.64 -16.13 -3.68
CA VAL A 173 8.81 -15.08 -4.71
C VAL A 173 7.50 -14.93 -5.47
N CYS A 174 6.89 -13.77 -5.32
CA CYS A 174 5.62 -13.43 -5.96
C CYS A 174 5.84 -12.44 -7.11
N ARG A 175 4.97 -12.52 -8.13
CA ARG A 175 4.92 -11.57 -9.25
C ARG A 175 4.16 -10.32 -8.81
N ILE A 176 4.79 -9.16 -8.94
CA ILE A 176 4.17 -7.86 -8.73
C ILE A 176 3.99 -7.19 -10.09
N MET A 177 2.75 -6.85 -10.43
CA MET A 177 2.39 -6.04 -11.58
C MET A 177 2.59 -4.57 -11.23
N LEU A 178 3.30 -3.84 -12.08
CA LEU A 178 3.62 -2.43 -11.89
C LEU A 178 2.86 -1.56 -12.90
N ASN A 179 2.50 -0.35 -12.48
CA ASN A 179 2.04 0.70 -13.37
C ASN A 179 3.28 1.47 -13.90
N PRO A 180 3.68 1.30 -15.17
CA PRO A 180 4.86 1.96 -15.73
C PRO A 180 4.72 3.48 -15.87
N GLU A 181 3.49 4.01 -15.86
CA GLU A 181 3.24 5.46 -15.94
C GLU A 181 3.52 6.17 -14.61
N HIS A 182 3.51 5.43 -13.51
CA HIS A 182 3.76 5.99 -12.20
C HIS A 182 5.27 6.18 -11.95
N TRP A 183 5.69 7.36 -11.49
CA TRP A 183 7.10 7.73 -11.31
C TRP A 183 7.89 6.77 -10.38
N LEU A 184 7.24 6.20 -9.36
CA LEU A 184 7.85 5.17 -8.51
C LEU A 184 8.33 3.93 -9.28
N CYS A 185 7.72 3.61 -10.42
CA CYS A 185 8.03 2.43 -11.24
C CYS A 185 9.03 2.73 -12.36
N TYR A 186 9.57 3.95 -12.44
CA TYR A 186 10.48 4.33 -13.51
C TYR A 186 11.73 3.43 -13.59
N GLY A 187 11.93 2.81 -14.75
CA GLY A 187 13.03 1.88 -15.02
C GLY A 187 12.92 0.52 -14.32
N ALA A 188 11.76 0.15 -13.76
CA ALA A 188 11.52 -1.16 -13.16
C ALA A 188 10.77 -2.15 -14.09
N GLY A 189 10.22 -1.67 -15.21
CA GLY A 189 9.40 -2.47 -16.14
C GLY A 189 7.93 -2.56 -15.71
N SER A 190 7.16 -3.43 -16.38
CA SER A 190 5.74 -3.67 -16.10
C SER A 190 5.50 -4.69 -14.98
N GLU A 191 6.54 -5.41 -14.57
CA GLU A 191 6.47 -6.39 -13.49
C GLU A 191 7.82 -6.59 -12.81
N VAL A 192 7.79 -6.94 -11.53
CA VAL A 192 9.00 -7.31 -10.76
C VAL A 192 8.75 -8.51 -9.86
N PRO A 193 9.74 -9.39 -9.67
CA PRO A 193 9.69 -10.41 -8.63
C PRO A 193 9.94 -9.77 -7.26
N ALA A 194 9.12 -10.11 -6.26
CA ALA A 194 9.29 -9.67 -4.88
C ALA A 194 9.32 -10.85 -3.91
N MET A 195 10.24 -10.83 -2.95
CA MET A 195 10.29 -11.81 -1.86
C MET A 195 9.27 -11.45 -0.78
N ILE A 196 8.34 -12.35 -0.49
CA ILE A 196 7.30 -12.16 0.52
C ILE A 196 7.51 -13.15 1.66
N ALA A 197 7.57 -12.61 2.88
CA ALA A 197 7.73 -13.37 4.11
C ALA A 197 6.82 -12.85 5.25
N THR A 198 5.69 -12.24 4.88
CA THR A 198 4.79 -11.55 5.82
C THR A 198 3.36 -12.06 5.71
N SER A 199 2.51 -11.70 6.67
CA SER A 199 1.05 -11.96 6.64
C SER A 199 0.21 -10.74 6.28
N TYR A 200 0.82 -9.55 6.19
CA TYR A 200 0.10 -8.32 5.95
C TYR A 200 -0.23 -8.19 4.46
N ALA A 201 -1.49 -8.46 4.12
CA ALA A 201 -2.06 -8.12 2.81
C ALA A 201 -2.73 -6.76 2.93
N PHE A 202 -2.39 -5.85 2.01
CA PHE A 202 -2.88 -4.48 2.01
C PHE A 202 -3.92 -4.26 0.92
N LEU A 203 -4.95 -3.49 1.24
CA LEU A 203 -5.98 -3.05 0.33
C LEU A 203 -5.90 -1.54 0.20
N SER A 204 -6.02 -1.07 -1.02
CA SER A 204 -5.97 0.34 -1.38
C SER A 204 -7.12 0.64 -2.33
N ARG A 205 -7.63 1.86 -2.23
CA ARG A 205 -8.65 2.42 -3.11
C ARG A 205 -8.36 3.90 -3.33
N PRO A 206 -8.84 4.50 -4.42
CA PRO A 206 -8.76 5.94 -4.62
C PRO A 206 -9.25 6.70 -3.37
N PRO A 207 -8.51 7.74 -2.91
CA PRO A 207 -7.45 8.48 -3.61
C PRO A 207 -6.03 7.94 -3.41
N VAL A 208 -5.84 6.74 -2.84
CA VAL A 208 -4.50 6.14 -2.71
C VAL A 208 -4.04 5.66 -4.07
N GLU A 209 -2.85 6.07 -4.49
CA GLU A 209 -2.20 5.58 -5.70
C GLU A 209 -1.55 4.22 -5.40
N THR A 210 -1.74 3.24 -6.27
CA THR A 210 -1.17 1.89 -6.11
C THR A 210 -0.27 1.53 -7.29
N PRO A 211 0.99 1.98 -7.29
CA PRO A 211 1.91 1.71 -8.39
C PRO A 211 2.24 0.23 -8.59
N GLY A 212 2.10 -0.60 -7.54
CA GLY A 212 2.40 -2.02 -7.62
C GLY A 212 1.36 -2.87 -6.90
N ARG A 213 0.79 -3.85 -7.61
CA ARG A 213 -0.14 -4.85 -7.07
C ARG A 213 0.38 -6.26 -7.27
N PHE A 214 0.00 -7.18 -6.41
CA PHE A 214 0.23 -8.60 -6.64
C PHE A 214 -0.54 -9.08 -7.87
N ALA A 215 0.06 -9.97 -8.66
CA ALA A 215 -0.60 -10.57 -9.82
C ALA A 215 -1.80 -11.45 -9.42
N LYS A 216 -2.61 -11.83 -10.41
CA LYS A 216 -3.75 -12.74 -10.24
C LYS A 216 -3.34 -14.07 -9.65
N ALA A 217 -4.25 -14.76 -8.95
CA ALA A 217 -3.94 -15.98 -8.20
C ALA A 217 -3.28 -17.09 -9.07
N VAL A 218 -3.59 -17.13 -10.36
CA VAL A 218 -3.01 -18.09 -11.33
C VAL A 218 -1.51 -17.87 -11.53
N ASP A 219 -1.08 -16.61 -11.71
CA ASP A 219 0.30 -16.25 -12.09
C ASP A 219 1.12 -15.63 -10.94
N LEU A 220 0.51 -15.54 -9.75
CA LEU A 220 1.09 -14.91 -8.57
C LEU A 220 2.43 -15.52 -8.14
N ARG A 221 2.55 -16.85 -8.19
CA ARG A 221 3.72 -17.57 -7.66
C ARG A 221 4.78 -17.77 -8.72
N LEU A 222 5.94 -17.13 -8.54
CA LEU A 222 7.12 -17.37 -9.38
C LEU A 222 8.00 -18.49 -8.82
N SER A 223 8.24 -18.48 -7.50
CA SER A 223 9.06 -19.49 -6.84
C SER A 223 8.71 -19.64 -5.36
N GLY A 224 9.16 -20.73 -4.74
CA GLY A 224 8.86 -21.10 -3.35
C GLY A 224 7.50 -21.76 -3.18
N LEU A 225 7.13 -22.01 -1.92
CA LEU A 225 5.86 -22.61 -1.55
C LEU A 225 4.79 -21.52 -1.36
N LEU A 226 3.69 -21.63 -2.11
CA LEU A 226 2.50 -20.79 -1.90
C LEU A 226 1.25 -21.65 -2.01
N TRP A 227 0.60 -21.85 -0.87
CA TRP A 227 -0.64 -22.60 -0.76
C TRP A 227 -1.75 -21.95 -1.60
N PRO A 228 -2.62 -22.73 -2.27
CA PRO A 228 -3.73 -22.20 -3.05
C PRO A 228 -4.62 -21.22 -2.26
N GLU A 229 -4.94 -21.55 -1.01
CA GLU A 229 -5.76 -20.74 -0.12
C GLU A 229 -5.11 -19.39 0.19
N ALA A 230 -3.78 -19.34 0.23
CA ALA A 230 -3.06 -18.09 0.40
C ALA A 230 -3.08 -17.27 -0.89
N ARG A 231 -3.12 -17.85 -2.09
CA ARG A 231 -3.11 -17.08 -3.35
C ARG A 231 -4.30 -16.13 -3.45
N GLU A 232 -5.49 -16.62 -3.14
CA GLU A 232 -6.73 -15.82 -3.15
C GLU A 232 -6.64 -14.61 -2.20
N ARG A 233 -5.91 -14.75 -1.09
CA ARG A 233 -5.71 -13.65 -0.14
C ARG A 233 -4.87 -12.53 -0.74
N TRP A 234 -3.84 -12.90 -1.49
CA TRP A 234 -2.80 -12.00 -2.00
C TRP A 234 -3.13 -11.43 -3.37
N GLU A 235 -4.01 -12.06 -4.14
CA GLU A 235 -4.48 -11.56 -5.43
C GLU A 235 -4.95 -10.09 -5.34
N ASP A 236 -4.46 -9.28 -6.30
CA ASP A 236 -4.73 -7.85 -6.46
C ASP A 236 -4.41 -6.96 -5.24
N SER A 237 -3.88 -7.54 -4.16
CA SER A 237 -3.49 -6.78 -2.99
C SER A 237 -2.35 -5.80 -3.33
N ALA A 238 -2.26 -4.73 -2.57
CA ALA A 238 -1.28 -3.68 -2.80
C ALA A 238 0.11 -4.13 -2.30
N TYR A 239 1.11 -4.06 -3.19
CA TYR A 239 2.52 -4.24 -2.82
C TYR A 239 3.21 -2.89 -2.58
N LEU A 240 2.96 -1.93 -3.47
CA LEU A 240 3.51 -0.59 -3.39
C LEU A 240 2.36 0.41 -3.46
N THR A 241 2.26 1.30 -2.48
CA THR A 241 1.27 2.38 -2.45
C THR A 241 1.94 3.71 -2.21
N ARG A 242 1.30 4.77 -2.69
CA ARG A 242 1.65 6.15 -2.39
C ARG A 242 0.37 6.93 -2.04
N GLU A 243 0.45 7.68 -0.96
CA GLU A 243 -0.63 8.53 -0.48
C GLU A 243 -0.11 9.93 -0.17
N ALA A 244 -0.81 10.94 -0.65
CA ALA A 244 -0.55 12.33 -0.28
C ALA A 244 -1.15 12.63 1.10
N LEU A 245 -0.37 13.28 1.97
CA LEU A 245 -0.83 13.74 3.28
C LEU A 245 -0.29 15.15 3.55
N GLY A 246 -1.18 16.14 3.52
CA GLY A 246 -0.80 17.55 3.61
C GLY A 246 0.12 17.93 2.46
N LYS A 247 1.30 18.49 2.78
CA LYS A 247 2.35 18.78 1.79
C LYS A 247 3.31 17.60 1.56
N GLY A 248 3.23 16.54 2.35
CA GLY A 248 4.11 15.38 2.25
C GLY A 248 3.40 14.16 1.68
N GLN A 249 4.00 13.00 1.94
CA GLN A 249 3.47 11.73 1.46
C GLN A 249 3.89 10.54 2.32
N ILE A 250 3.13 9.47 2.16
CA ILE A 250 3.39 8.16 2.74
C ILE A 250 3.52 7.17 1.59
N ILE A 251 4.63 6.43 1.56
CA ILE A 251 4.91 5.36 0.59
C ILE A 251 5.06 4.07 1.37
N LEU A 252 4.27 3.06 1.04
CA LEU A 252 4.28 1.78 1.75
C LEU A 252 4.74 0.65 0.83
N PHE A 253 5.62 -0.20 1.36
CA PHE A 253 6.03 -1.46 0.75
C PHE A 253 5.50 -2.61 1.59
N ALA A 254 4.74 -3.50 0.97
CA ALA A 254 4.14 -4.64 1.64
C ALA A 254 5.16 -5.69 2.10
N GLY A 255 6.36 -5.71 1.51
CA GLY A 255 7.46 -6.58 1.91
C GLY A 255 8.80 -5.86 1.73
N GLU A 256 9.91 -6.53 2.08
CA GLU A 256 11.24 -5.95 1.99
C GLU A 256 11.69 -5.79 0.51
N PRO A 257 11.83 -4.56 -0.01
CA PRO A 257 12.15 -4.35 -1.43
C PRO A 257 13.63 -4.64 -1.76
N ASN A 258 14.53 -4.61 -0.78
CA ASN A 258 15.96 -4.86 -0.97
C ASN A 258 16.42 -6.13 -0.22
N PHE A 259 15.57 -7.17 -0.21
CA PHE A 259 15.82 -8.39 0.54
C PHE A 259 17.19 -9.00 0.19
N ARG A 260 18.10 -9.00 1.18
CA ARG A 260 19.49 -9.47 1.08
C ARG A 260 20.26 -8.92 -0.14
N ALA A 261 19.88 -7.73 -0.63
CA ALA A 261 20.47 -7.10 -1.82
C ALA A 261 20.40 -7.89 -3.14
N TYR A 262 19.58 -8.95 -3.22
CA TYR A 262 19.40 -9.78 -4.42
C TYR A 262 18.30 -9.29 -5.37
N PHE A 263 17.26 -8.62 -4.85
CA PHE A 263 16.10 -8.23 -5.63
C PHE A 263 16.26 -6.83 -6.23
N HIS A 264 16.97 -6.74 -7.36
CA HIS A 264 17.27 -5.46 -8.01
C HIS A 264 16.03 -4.70 -8.52
N GLY A 265 15.01 -5.43 -8.99
CA GLY A 265 13.76 -4.82 -9.49
C GLY A 265 13.00 -4.08 -8.39
N THR A 266 12.71 -4.73 -7.28
CA THR A 266 12.07 -4.07 -6.13
C THR A 266 12.98 -3.06 -5.44
N ALA A 267 14.30 -3.29 -5.42
CA ALA A 267 15.24 -2.30 -4.91
C ALA A 267 15.22 -1.01 -5.74
N ARG A 268 14.99 -1.09 -7.07
CA ARG A 268 14.80 0.09 -7.92
C ARG A 268 13.60 0.93 -7.48
N LEU A 269 12.49 0.29 -7.12
CA LEU A 269 11.31 0.99 -6.59
C LEU A 269 11.63 1.75 -5.30
N LEU A 270 12.39 1.13 -4.38
CA LEU A 270 12.86 1.80 -3.17
C LEU A 270 13.77 2.98 -3.49
N ILE A 271 14.72 2.81 -4.42
CA ILE A 271 15.64 3.89 -4.84
C ILE A 271 14.84 5.07 -5.43
N ASN A 272 13.83 4.80 -6.26
CA ASN A 272 12.95 5.83 -6.81
C ASN A 272 12.20 6.56 -5.69
N ALA A 273 11.66 5.84 -4.70
CA ALA A 273 11.01 6.45 -3.54
C ALA A 273 11.96 7.36 -2.74
N LEU A 274 13.22 6.94 -2.55
CA LEU A 274 14.23 7.69 -1.81
C LEU A 274 14.68 8.97 -2.53
N LEU A 275 14.98 8.85 -3.83
CA LEU A 275 15.58 9.94 -4.59
C LEU A 275 14.53 10.91 -5.16
N LEU A 276 13.41 10.38 -5.65
CA LEU A 276 12.38 11.17 -6.32
C LEU A 276 11.25 11.57 -5.38
N GLY A 277 11.06 10.86 -4.26
CA GLY A 277 9.99 11.13 -3.30
C GLY A 277 9.90 12.60 -2.89
N PRO A 278 10.98 13.21 -2.35
CA PRO A 278 10.96 14.61 -1.91
C PRO A 278 10.60 15.64 -2.99
N GLY A 279 10.70 15.30 -4.28
CA GLY A 279 10.42 16.23 -5.37
C GLY A 279 9.13 15.95 -6.15
N LEU A 280 8.74 14.68 -6.30
CA LEU A 280 7.59 14.27 -7.13
C LEU A 280 6.31 14.01 -6.36
N GLY A 281 6.37 13.87 -5.03
CA GLY A 281 5.19 13.58 -4.23
C GLY A 281 5.12 14.28 -2.88
N ALA A 282 6.13 15.08 -2.54
CA ALA A 282 6.13 15.95 -1.38
C ALA A 282 6.63 17.36 -1.77
N GLN A 283 6.24 18.34 -0.98
CA GLN A 283 6.70 19.73 -1.06
C GLN A 283 7.39 20.04 0.28
N PRO A 284 8.69 19.71 0.42
CA PRO A 284 9.43 20.04 1.63
C PRO A 284 9.35 21.56 1.87
N PRO A 285 9.40 22.02 3.14
CA PRO A 285 9.45 23.44 3.43
C PRO A 285 10.62 24.05 2.65
N GLY A 286 10.35 25.10 1.87
CA GLY A 286 11.41 25.93 1.32
C GLY A 286 12.26 26.47 2.47
N TRP A 287 13.57 26.51 2.26
CA TRP A 287 14.48 27.27 3.11
C TRP A 287 14.21 28.76 2.97
#